data_AF-A0A2I8F6L6-F1
#
_entry.id   AF-A0A2I8F6L6-F1
#
_cell.length_a   1.000
_cell.length_b   1.000
_cell.length_c   1.000
_cell.angle_alpha   90.00
_cell.angle_beta   90.00
_cell.angle_gamma   90.00
#
_symmetry.space_group_name_H-M   'P 1'
#
loop_
_entity.id
_entity.type
_entity.pdbx_description
1 polymer ?
#
loop_
_entity_poly.entity_id
_entity_poly.type
_entity_poly.pdbx_seq_one_letter_code
_entity_poly.pdbx_strand_id
1 'polypeptide(L)'
;MRNFVTASLAASLLSVCAGSFAQPQLGTAPVSRAQVQKELVDLERAGYDPRNSTAYPDNIQAAQKSVAAERARQDDARKRAPNQDAGSM
;
A
#
# COMPACT_ATOMS: atom_id res chain seq x y z
N MET A 1 -5.75 -59.06 -24.08
CA MET A 1 -4.89 -58.10 -23.35
C MET A 1 -5.80 -56.98 -22.85
N ARG A 2 -5.77 -56.68 -21.55
CA ARG A 2 -6.71 -55.77 -20.88
C ARG A 2 -6.22 -54.32 -21.03
N ASN A 3 -6.98 -53.50 -21.75
CA ASN A 3 -6.81 -52.04 -21.81
C ASN A 3 -7.44 -51.40 -20.57
N PHE A 4 -6.63 -51.00 -19.59
CA PHE A 4 -7.02 -50.03 -18.57
C PHE A 4 -5.79 -49.19 -18.20
N VAL A 5 -5.30 -48.45 -19.19
CA VAL A 5 -4.25 -47.44 -19.00
C VAL A 5 -4.95 -46.10 -18.79
N THR A 6 -4.50 -45.35 -17.79
CA THR A 6 -4.79 -43.94 -17.51
C THR A 6 -6.10 -43.59 -16.78
N ALA A 7 -6.31 -44.27 -15.65
CA ALA A 7 -6.63 -43.51 -14.44
C ALA A 7 -5.40 -42.63 -14.11
N SER A 8 -5.54 -41.30 -14.12
CA SER A 8 -4.68 -40.27 -13.46
C SER A 8 -4.70 -38.91 -14.18
N LEU A 9 -5.86 -38.42 -14.64
CA LEU A 9 -5.97 -37.05 -15.14
C LEU A 9 -7.07 -36.29 -14.41
N ALA A 10 -7.03 -36.31 -13.07
CA ALA A 10 -8.03 -35.64 -12.24
C ALA A 10 -7.46 -35.19 -10.87
N ALA A 11 -6.30 -34.54 -10.82
CA ALA A 11 -5.67 -34.20 -9.54
C ALA A 11 -4.90 -32.86 -9.46
N SER A 12 -5.19 -31.84 -10.28
CA SER A 12 -4.31 -30.65 -10.30
C SER A 12 -4.93 -29.26 -10.48
N LEU A 13 -6.23 -29.02 -10.29
CA LEU A 13 -6.78 -27.66 -10.51
C LEU A 13 -7.79 -27.13 -9.46
N LEU A 14 -7.69 -27.55 -8.20
CA LEU A 14 -8.52 -26.97 -7.12
C LEU A 14 -7.68 -26.37 -6.00
N SER A 15 -6.74 -25.48 -6.34
CA SER A 15 -6.11 -24.59 -5.36
C SER A 15 -6.15 -23.13 -5.79
N VAL A 16 -7.36 -22.63 -6.04
CA VAL A 16 -7.67 -21.22 -5.78
C VAL A 16 -8.50 -21.23 -4.50
N CYS A 17 -7.83 -21.42 -3.36
CA CYS A 17 -8.35 -20.83 -2.14
C CYS A 17 -8.15 -19.32 -2.33
N ALA A 18 -9.14 -18.65 -2.93
CA ALA A 18 -9.19 -17.21 -2.98
C ALA A 18 -9.17 -16.75 -1.51
N GLY A 19 -8.02 -16.23 -1.08
CA GLY A 19 -7.76 -15.84 0.30
C GLY A 19 -8.89 -14.97 0.80
N SER A 20 -9.70 -15.52 1.70
CA SER A 20 -10.70 -14.74 2.42
C SER A 20 -9.95 -13.66 3.19
N PHE A 21 -10.28 -12.40 2.92
CA PHE A 21 -9.70 -11.21 3.55
C PHE A 21 -9.63 -11.39 5.07
N ALA A 22 -8.43 -11.65 5.61
CA ALA A 22 -8.08 -11.55 7.03
C ALA A 22 -6.67 -12.10 7.34
N GLN A 23 -6.05 -12.90 6.46
CA GLN A 23 -4.67 -13.33 6.71
C GLN A 23 -3.75 -12.09 6.62
N PRO A 24 -3.09 -11.66 7.73
CA PRO A 24 -2.04 -10.67 7.63
C PRO A 24 -1.00 -11.25 6.68
N GLN A 25 -0.81 -10.60 5.53
CA GLN A 25 0.06 -11.12 4.48
C GLN A 25 1.43 -11.32 5.13
N LEU A 26 1.98 -12.53 4.99
CA LEU A 26 3.28 -12.92 5.54
C LEU A 26 4.37 -12.08 4.84
N GLY A 27 4.53 -10.82 5.24
CA GLY A 27 5.37 -9.83 4.56
C GLY A 27 4.88 -8.37 4.61
N THR A 28 3.63 -8.09 4.99
CA THR A 28 3.17 -6.71 5.28
C THR A 28 2.98 -6.52 6.78
N ALA A 29 3.74 -5.60 7.37
CA ALA A 29 3.56 -5.25 8.76
C ALA A 29 2.14 -4.68 8.96
N PRO A 30 1.44 -5.04 10.05
CA PRO A 30 0.10 -4.52 10.30
C PRO A 30 0.15 -3.00 10.48
N VAL A 31 -0.71 -2.28 9.75
CA VAL A 31 -0.85 -0.83 9.90
C VAL A 31 -1.50 -0.53 11.25
N SER A 32 -0.88 0.35 12.04
CA SER A 32 -1.41 0.75 13.34
C SER A 32 -2.58 1.74 13.19
N ARG A 33 -3.51 1.76 14.15
CA ARG A 33 -4.58 2.76 14.17
C ARG A 33 -4.06 4.20 14.18
N ALA A 34 -2.97 4.44 14.91
CA ALA A 34 -2.31 5.74 14.97
C ALA A 34 -1.77 6.15 13.59
N GLN A 35 -1.22 5.19 12.83
CA GLN A 35 -0.74 5.43 11.47
C GLN A 35 -1.89 5.78 10.52
N VAL A 36 -3.00 5.03 10.55
CA VAL A 36 -4.17 5.35 9.70
C VAL A 36 -4.71 6.74 10.01
N GLN A 37 -4.81 7.12 11.28
CA GLN A 37 -5.27 8.47 11.67
C GLN A 37 -4.33 9.55 11.14
N LYS A 38 -3.01 9.36 11.25
CA LYS A 38 -2.02 10.28 10.68
C LYS A 38 -2.20 10.42 9.16
N GLU A 39 -2.36 9.29 8.46
CA GLU A 39 -2.53 9.30 7.01
C GLU A 39 -3.81 10.02 6.57
N LEU A 40 -4.90 9.86 7.32
CA LEU A 40 -6.15 10.59 7.06
C LEU A 40 -5.99 12.10 7.27
N VAL A 41 -5.30 12.53 8.32
CA VAL A 41 -5.03 13.95 8.57
C VAL A 41 -4.14 14.54 7.46
N ASP A 42 -3.13 13.79 7.01
CA ASP A 42 -2.27 14.22 5.89
C ASP A 42 -3.11 14.40 4.59
N LEU A 43 -4.06 13.49 4.33
CA LEU A 43 -4.96 13.58 3.16
C LEU A 43 -5.94 14.75 3.27
N GLU A 44 -6.54 14.99 4.44
CA GLU A 44 -7.45 16.11 4.67
C GLU A 44 -6.71 17.45 4.47
N ARG A 45 -5.47 17.56 4.96
CA ARG A 45 -4.59 18.72 4.71
C ARG A 45 -4.25 18.90 3.23
N ALA A 46 -4.20 17.80 2.47
CA ALA A 46 -4.01 17.82 1.02
C ALA A 46 -5.31 18.11 0.24
N GLY A 47 -6.42 18.40 0.93
CA GLY A 47 -7.70 18.78 0.32
C GLY A 47 -8.64 17.61 0.02
N TYR A 48 -8.40 16.42 0.60
CA TYR A 48 -9.32 15.29 0.47
C TYR A 48 -10.58 15.51 1.32
N ASP A 49 -11.76 15.46 0.69
CA ASP A 49 -13.05 15.39 1.36
C ASP A 49 -13.71 14.02 1.11
N PRO A 50 -13.81 13.14 2.13
CA PRO A 50 -14.44 11.83 1.99
C PRO A 50 -15.96 11.88 1.81
N ARG A 51 -16.60 13.04 2.08
CA ARG A 51 -18.05 13.23 1.89
C ARG A 51 -18.40 13.54 0.43
N ASN A 52 -17.42 13.98 -0.36
CA ASN A 52 -17.61 14.28 -1.77
C ASN A 52 -17.49 13.00 -2.62
N SER A 53 -18.56 12.20 -2.64
CA SER A 53 -18.62 10.96 -3.42
C SER A 53 -18.61 11.19 -4.93
N THR A 54 -19.02 12.36 -5.42
CA THR A 54 -19.10 12.68 -6.85
C THR A 54 -17.72 12.78 -7.50
N ALA A 55 -16.70 13.18 -6.74
CA ALA A 55 -15.33 13.29 -7.22
C ALA A 55 -14.49 12.03 -6.97
N TYR A 56 -15.10 10.95 -6.46
CA TYR A 56 -14.41 9.68 -6.28
C TYR A 56 -14.29 8.94 -7.62
N PRO A 57 -13.12 8.36 -7.96
CA PRO A 57 -11.91 8.21 -7.13
C PRO A 57 -10.84 9.30 -7.34
N ASP A 58 -11.10 10.34 -8.14
CA ASP A 58 -10.07 11.31 -8.54
C ASP A 58 -9.59 12.17 -7.37
N ASN A 59 -10.49 12.57 -6.46
CA ASN A 59 -10.17 13.39 -5.30
C ASN A 59 -9.17 12.72 -4.34
N ILE A 60 -9.34 11.43 -4.05
CA ILE A 60 -8.43 10.69 -3.16
C ILE A 60 -7.07 10.48 -3.85
N GLN A 61 -7.04 10.22 -5.15
CA GLN A 61 -5.78 10.05 -5.90
C GLN A 61 -4.99 11.35 -5.99
N ALA A 62 -5.66 12.49 -6.21
CA ALA A 62 -5.02 13.80 -6.23
C ALA A 62 -4.40 14.12 -4.86
N ALA A 63 -5.15 13.90 -3.78
CA ALA A 63 -4.64 14.10 -2.42
C ALA A 63 -3.46 13.17 -2.09
N GLN A 64 -3.52 11.89 -2.47
CA GLN A 64 -2.42 10.95 -2.30
C GLN A 64 -1.14 11.39 -3.02
N LYS A 65 -1.25 11.92 -4.25
CA LYS A 65 -0.10 12.46 -5.00
C LYS A 65 0.53 13.65 -4.28
N SER A 66 -0.29 14.56 -3.76
CA SER A 66 0.18 15.71 -2.98
C SER A 66 0.92 15.28 -1.71
N VAL A 67 0.36 14.33 -0.95
CA VAL A 67 1.00 13.78 0.26
C VAL A 67 2.32 13.07 -0.09
N ALA A 68 2.35 12.29 -1.17
CA ALA A 68 3.56 11.60 -1.62
C ALA A 68 4.66 12.59 -2.01
N ALA A 69 4.32 13.67 -2.72
CA ALA A 69 5.26 14.72 -3.07
C ALA A 69 5.82 15.44 -1.84
N GLU A 70 4.98 15.69 -0.83
CA GLU A 70 5.42 16.30 0.42
C GLU A 70 6.37 15.38 1.21
N ARG A 71 6.05 14.09 1.33
CA ARG A 71 6.92 13.09 1.99
C ARG A 71 8.27 12.99 1.28
N ALA A 72 8.30 12.98 -0.05
CA ALA A 72 9.54 12.98 -0.81
C ALA A 72 10.41 14.22 -0.52
N ARG A 73 9.82 15.42 -0.44
CA ARG A 73 10.53 16.66 -0.08
C ARG A 73 11.12 16.58 1.34
N GLN A 74 10.36 16.04 2.29
CA GLN A 74 10.82 15.88 3.68
C GLN A 74 11.97 14.88 3.76
N ASP A 75 11.90 13.76 3.03
CA ASP A 75 12.97 12.77 2.95
C ASP A 75 14.24 13.35 2.32
N ASP A 76 14.11 14.16 1.27
CA ASP A 76 15.24 14.86 0.64
C ASP A 76 15.87 15.90 1.58
N ALA A 77 15.06 16.69 2.28
CA ALA A 77 15.53 17.66 3.28
C ALA A 77 16.27 16.96 4.43
N ARG A 78 15.71 15.86 4.94
CA ARG A 78 16.33 15.03 5.99
C ARG A 78 17.66 14.44 5.55
N LYS A 79 17.81 14.06 4.27
CA LYS A 79 19.09 13.56 3.74
C LYS A 79 20.15 14.66 3.57
N ARG A 80 19.73 15.91 3.36
CA ARG A 80 20.65 17.06 3.22
C ARG A 80 21.15 17.60 4.56
N ALA A 81 20.31 17.62 5.59
CA ALA A 81 20.65 18.10 6.93
C ALA A 81 21.92 17.47 7.58
N PRO A 82 22.19 16.16 7.52
CA PRO A 82 23.38 15.57 8.14
C PRO A 82 24.70 15.94 7.44
N ASN A 83 24.66 16.55 6.25
CA ASN A 83 25.87 16.89 5.48
C ASN A 83 26.24 18.39 5.57
N GLN A 84 25.57 19.18 6.42
CA GLN A 84 25.83 20.62 6.59
C GLN A 84 26.60 20.97 7.87
N ASP A 85 26.88 20.02 8.75
CA ASP A 85 27.58 20.24 10.03
C ASP A 85 29.09 19.88 9.98
N ALA A 86 29.57 19.29 8.88
CA ALA A 86 30.97 18.85 8.74
C ALA A 86 31.88 19.85 7.98
N GLY A 87 31.38 21.03 7.61
CA GLY A 87 32.08 21.99 6.75
C GLY A 87 32.52 23.29 7.42
N SER A 88 32.46 23.39 8.75
CA SER A 88 32.83 24.59 9.52
C SER A 88 33.77 24.26 10.68
N MET A 89 34.97 23.76 10.38
CA MET A 89 36.10 23.71 11.31
C MET A 89 37.37 24.21 10.62
#